data_AF-A0A9W6QKF5-F1
#
_entry.id   AF-A0A9W6QKF5-F1
#
_cell.length_a   1.000
_cell.length_b   1.000
_cell.length_c   1.000
_cell.angle_alpha   90.00
_cell.angle_beta   90.00
_cell.angle_gamma   90.00
#
_symmetry.space_group_name_H-M   'P 1'
#
loop_
_entity.id
_entity.type
_entity.pdbx_description
1 polymer ?
#
loop_
_entity_poly.entity_id
_entity_poly.type
_entity_poly.pdbx_seq_one_letter_code
_entity_poly.pdbx_strand_id
1 'polypeptide(L)'
;MTESNRPVVALSPRRRVIRGDASLIVGLPWTTGLQYFVLLASAAVDVVAFNQILTAAIDDYEWVLWAFVGGFTVVCLALSHTAGKQWKEASVQRHAPNSRPIAAVCAGVWLALGLAAFLFRWLYVAPPTGGTAVETEGQAQAQLAEGATQSSHLSAILFLVLYLGTGVLSGATAYKLHNPAAQQWARAVAKRAKAATRLAELEAELVAAQTLVAEVDRIRGRAQDDMNLFLALPDSLVAKALADAQLTIFGTGMTTRLYQHQINGTDGDNQNGKDQR
;
A
#
# COMPACT_ATOMS: atom_id res chain seq x y z
N MET A 1 -0.81 -42.83 -32.27
CA MET A 1 -1.26 -41.58 -31.63
C MET A 1 -1.95 -41.95 -30.33
N THR A 2 -1.24 -41.86 -29.21
CA THR A 2 -1.72 -42.25 -27.89
C THR A 2 -2.01 -40.98 -27.08
N GLU A 3 -3.29 -40.76 -26.78
CA GLU A 3 -3.74 -39.66 -25.92
C GLU A 3 -3.09 -39.80 -24.53
N SER A 4 -2.24 -38.83 -24.22
CA SER A 4 -1.58 -38.69 -22.93
C SER A 4 -2.62 -38.36 -21.86
N ASN A 5 -2.87 -39.35 -21.01
CA ASN A 5 -3.71 -39.30 -19.83
C ASN A 5 -3.18 -38.23 -18.86
N ARG A 6 -3.69 -37.00 -18.94
CA ARG A 6 -3.34 -35.93 -17.99
C ARG A 6 -3.99 -36.26 -16.65
N PRO A 7 -3.21 -36.35 -15.55
CA PRO A 7 -3.77 -36.58 -14.23
C PRO A 7 -4.70 -35.42 -13.88
N VAL A 8 -5.96 -35.77 -13.62
CA VAL A 8 -6.96 -34.85 -13.07
C VAL A 8 -6.45 -34.44 -11.69
N VAL A 9 -5.86 -33.25 -11.61
CA VAL A 9 -5.43 -32.66 -10.34
C VAL A 9 -6.68 -32.52 -9.48
N ALA A 10 -6.81 -33.39 -8.48
CA ALA A 10 -7.86 -33.32 -7.49
C ALA A 10 -7.72 -31.98 -6.76
N LEU A 11 -8.57 -31.02 -7.15
CA LEU A 11 -8.65 -29.73 -6.49
C LEU A 11 -9.03 -30.00 -5.03
N SER A 12 -8.09 -29.73 -4.13
CA SER A 12 -8.32 -29.83 -2.69
C SER A 12 -9.61 -29.09 -2.31
N PRO A 13 -10.42 -29.63 -1.38
CA PRO A 13 -11.69 -29.04 -1.01
C PRO A 13 -11.49 -27.58 -0.63
N ARG A 14 -12.02 -26.68 -1.47
CA ARG A 14 -11.95 -25.21 -1.29
C ARG A 14 -12.48 -24.89 0.11
N ARG A 15 -11.55 -24.52 0.99
CA ARG A 15 -11.84 -23.98 2.33
C ARG A 15 -12.90 -22.89 2.17
N ARG A 16 -14.09 -23.08 2.76
CA ARG A 16 -15.18 -22.09 2.71
C ARG A 16 -14.63 -20.72 3.11
N VAL A 17 -14.71 -19.76 2.20
CA VAL A 17 -14.34 -18.37 2.46
C VAL A 17 -15.45 -17.77 3.31
N ILE A 18 -15.23 -17.71 4.63
CA ILE A 18 -16.10 -17.01 5.56
C ILE A 18 -16.02 -15.52 5.21
N ARG A 19 -17.05 -14.99 4.54
CA ARG A 19 -17.23 -13.54 4.36
C ARG A 19 -17.74 -12.96 5.68
N GLY A 20 -16.82 -12.76 6.62
CA GLY A 20 -17.08 -11.90 7.78
C GLY A 20 -17.06 -10.44 7.33
N ASP A 21 -18.07 -9.68 7.72
CA ASP A 21 -18.15 -8.26 7.42
C ASP A 21 -16.97 -7.53 8.08
N ALA A 22 -16.10 -6.93 7.27
CA ALA A 22 -14.86 -6.32 7.75
C ALA A 22 -15.10 -5.14 8.71
N SER A 23 -16.25 -4.49 8.57
CA SER A 23 -16.73 -3.43 9.46
C SER A 23 -16.89 -3.90 10.91
N LEU A 24 -17.19 -5.19 11.14
CA LEU A 24 -17.31 -5.77 12.48
C LEU A 24 -15.95 -6.10 13.13
N ILE A 25 -14.86 -6.10 12.36
CA ILE A 25 -13.51 -6.48 12.83
C ILE A 25 -12.60 -5.25 12.98
N VAL A 26 -12.90 -4.14 12.30
CA VAL A 26 -11.93 -3.04 12.05
C VAL A 26 -12.37 -1.69 12.62
N GLY A 27 -13.52 -1.59 13.29
CA GLY A 27 -13.83 -0.40 14.07
C GLY A 27 -12.77 -0.23 15.16
N LEU A 28 -11.87 0.75 15.01
CA LEU A 28 -10.90 1.13 16.04
C LEU A 28 -11.75 1.55 17.25
N PRO A 29 -11.83 0.73 18.30
CA PRO A 29 -12.81 0.97 19.33
C PRO A 29 -12.37 2.26 20.02
N TRP A 30 -13.29 3.21 20.18
CA TRP A 30 -13.01 4.50 20.84
C TRP A 30 -12.32 4.33 22.21
N THR A 31 -12.53 3.16 22.84
CA THR A 31 -11.84 2.72 24.04
C THR A 31 -10.31 2.62 23.91
N THR A 32 -9.75 2.40 22.72
CA THR A 32 -8.30 2.43 22.47
C THR A 32 -7.74 3.83 22.68
N GLY A 33 -8.43 4.87 22.22
CA GLY A 33 -8.03 6.26 22.45
C GLY A 33 -8.02 6.60 23.94
N LEU A 34 -9.08 6.20 24.65
CA LEU A 34 -9.17 6.37 26.11
C LEU A 34 -8.05 5.63 26.85
N GLN A 35 -7.68 4.42 26.44
CA GLN A 35 -6.58 3.67 27.04
C GLN A 35 -5.23 4.38 26.85
N TYR A 36 -4.94 4.91 25.65
CA TYR A 36 -3.72 5.68 25.43
C TYR A 36 -3.70 6.97 26.24
N PHE A 37 -4.84 7.64 26.39
CA PHE A 37 -4.96 8.82 27.24
C PHE A 37 -4.65 8.49 28.71
N VAL A 38 -5.23 7.41 29.24
CA VAL A 38 -4.95 6.96 30.62
C VAL A 38 -3.46 6.61 30.79
N LEU A 39 -2.85 5.92 29.82
CA LEU A 39 -1.41 5.62 29.84
C LEU A 39 -0.56 6.89 29.81
N LEU A 40 -0.92 7.89 29.00
CA LEU A 40 -0.23 9.17 28.93
C LEU A 40 -0.33 9.94 30.25
N ALA A 41 -1.51 9.94 30.87
CA ALA A 41 -1.74 10.57 32.17
C ALA A 41 -0.92 9.87 33.26
N SER A 42 -0.92 8.53 33.32
CA SER A 42 -0.08 7.77 34.24
C SER A 42 1.41 8.05 34.03
N ALA A 43 1.87 8.12 32.78
CA ALA A 43 3.26 8.44 32.46
C ALA A 43 3.65 9.86 32.92
N ALA A 44 2.75 10.83 32.82
CA ALA A 44 3.01 12.19 33.31
C ALA A 44 3.17 12.22 34.84
N VAL A 45 2.38 11.43 35.57
CA VAL A 45 2.53 11.28 37.03
C VAL A 45 3.89 10.66 37.37
N ASP A 46 4.30 9.61 36.65
CA ASP A 46 5.62 8.98 36.83
C ASP A 46 6.75 9.98 36.60
N VAL A 47 6.67 10.80 35.54
CA VAL A 47 7.68 11.82 35.24
C VAL A 47 7.79 12.84 36.37
N VAL A 48 6.67 13.37 36.87
CA VAL A 48 6.69 14.34 37.97
C VAL A 48 7.30 13.72 39.22
N ALA A 49 6.93 12.48 39.53
CA ALA A 49 7.43 11.75 40.66
C ALA A 49 8.96 11.53 40.54
N PHE A 50 9.44 11.03 39.40
CA PHE A 50 10.87 10.84 39.17
C PHE A 50 11.66 12.15 39.23
N ASN A 51 11.10 13.25 38.72
CA ASN A 51 11.74 14.55 38.80
C ASN A 51 11.99 14.96 40.25
N GLN A 52 11.01 14.80 41.14
CA GLN A 52 11.17 15.11 42.58
C GLN A 52 12.30 14.32 43.25
N ILE A 53 12.50 13.06 42.84
CA ILE A 53 13.61 12.24 43.34
C ILE A 53 14.95 12.74 42.79
N LEU A 54 15.01 12.99 41.50
CA LEU A 54 16.24 13.34 40.80
C LEU A 54 16.76 14.72 41.21
N THR A 55 15.87 15.71 41.38
CA THR A 55 16.23 17.02 41.92
C THR A 55 16.77 16.96 43.35
N ALA A 56 16.39 15.93 44.12
CA ALA A 56 16.93 15.73 45.47
C ALA A 56 18.31 15.04 45.47
N ALA A 57 18.65 14.32 44.40
CA ALA A 57 19.85 13.52 44.31
C ALA A 57 20.99 14.20 43.53
N ILE A 58 20.66 15.05 42.56
CA ILE A 58 21.60 15.66 41.63
C ILE A 58 21.32 17.16 41.56
N ASP A 59 22.33 17.97 41.86
CA ASP A 59 22.30 19.44 41.67
C ASP A 59 22.86 19.77 40.29
N ASP A 60 22.03 19.59 39.26
CA ASP A 60 22.39 19.82 37.84
C ASP A 60 21.27 20.63 37.15
N TYR A 61 21.50 21.04 35.90
CA TYR A 61 20.56 21.88 35.17
C TYR A 61 19.18 21.20 35.01
N GLU A 62 18.12 21.91 35.39
CA GLU A 62 16.74 21.41 35.42
C GLU A 62 16.31 20.71 34.11
N TRP A 63 16.68 21.27 32.96
CA TRP A 63 16.32 20.70 31.65
C TRP A 63 16.97 19.34 31.36
N VAL A 64 18.18 19.08 31.91
CA VAL A 64 18.87 17.80 31.79
C VAL A 64 18.12 16.73 32.59
N LEU A 65 17.69 17.07 33.81
CA LEU A 65 16.89 16.20 34.66
C LEU A 65 15.57 15.81 33.98
N TRP A 66 14.84 16.77 33.41
CA TRP A 66 13.62 16.49 32.64
C TRP A 66 13.88 15.57 31.44
N ALA A 67 14.98 15.77 30.72
CA ALA A 67 15.35 14.91 29.58
C ALA A 67 15.66 13.47 30.03
N PHE A 68 16.39 13.29 31.14
CA PHE A 68 16.67 11.97 31.70
C PHE A 68 15.41 11.25 32.17
N VAL A 69 14.54 11.95 32.91
CA VAL A 69 13.28 11.38 33.39
C VAL A 69 12.38 11.00 32.22
N GLY A 70 12.19 11.91 31.26
CA GLY A 70 11.37 11.66 30.09
C GLY A 70 11.89 10.47 29.28
N GLY A 71 13.20 10.42 29.04
CA GLY A 71 13.86 9.31 28.35
C GLY A 71 13.67 7.98 29.08
N PHE A 72 13.89 7.96 30.40
CA PHE A 72 13.72 6.76 31.22
C PHE A 72 12.27 6.25 31.17
N THR A 73 11.29 7.12 31.37
CA THR A 73 9.87 6.75 31.34
C THR A 73 9.47 6.17 29.98
N VAL A 74 9.91 6.78 28.87
CA VAL A 74 9.65 6.27 27.51
C VAL A 74 10.26 4.89 27.31
N VAL A 75 11.50 4.66 27.76
CA VAL A 75 12.17 3.36 27.65
C VAL A 75 11.44 2.30 28.48
N CYS A 76 11.07 2.60 29.72
CA CYS A 76 10.33 1.68 30.59
C CYS A 76 8.96 1.31 30.01
N LEU A 77 8.22 2.30 29.49
CA LEU A 77 6.94 2.09 28.81
C LEU A 77 7.11 1.21 27.57
N ALA A 78 8.13 1.48 26.75
CA ALA A 78 8.43 0.69 25.56
C ALA A 78 8.79 -0.76 25.90
N LEU A 79 9.60 -0.98 26.94
CA LEU A 79 9.97 -2.32 27.40
C LEU A 79 8.77 -3.09 27.93
N SER A 80 7.92 -2.47 28.77
CA SER A 80 6.71 -3.14 29.26
C SER A 80 5.72 -3.44 28.12
N HIS A 81 5.50 -2.47 27.22
CA HIS A 81 4.61 -2.63 26.08
C HIS A 81 5.09 -3.74 25.13
N THR A 82 6.40 -3.81 24.85
CA THR A 82 6.99 -4.88 24.04
C THR A 82 6.91 -6.23 24.73
N ALA A 83 7.16 -6.31 26.03
CA ALA A 83 7.01 -7.55 26.81
C ALA A 83 5.56 -8.08 26.73
N GLY A 84 4.56 -7.22 26.93
CA GLY A 84 3.14 -7.58 26.83
C GLY A 84 2.74 -8.08 25.43
N LYS A 85 3.25 -7.42 24.38
CA LYS A 85 3.03 -7.84 22.99
C LYS A 85 3.63 -9.22 22.71
N GLN A 86 4.89 -9.42 23.08
CA GLN A 86 5.62 -10.67 22.85
C GLN A 86 5.01 -11.84 23.64
N TRP A 87 4.53 -11.57 24.86
CA TRP A 87 3.82 -12.55 25.67
C TRP A 87 2.53 -13.04 24.98
N LYS A 88 1.80 -12.13 24.33
CA LYS A 88 0.62 -12.54 23.54
C LYS A 88 0.99 -13.34 22.31
N GLU A 89 2.01 -12.91 21.58
CA GLU A 89 2.50 -13.67 20.42
C GLU A 89 2.87 -15.10 20.83
N ALA A 90 3.55 -15.26 21.97
CA ALA A 90 3.90 -16.55 22.56
C ALA A 90 2.70 -17.39 23.02
N SER A 91 1.60 -16.75 23.45
CA SER A 91 0.38 -17.43 23.89
C SER A 91 -0.46 -17.91 22.71
N VAL A 92 -0.60 -17.08 21.67
CA VAL A 92 -1.46 -17.37 20.51
C VAL A 92 -0.74 -18.25 19.48
N GLN A 93 0.55 -18.03 19.25
CA GLN A 93 1.32 -18.78 18.25
C GLN A 93 2.15 -19.87 18.93
N ARG A 94 1.65 -21.11 18.89
CA ARG A 94 2.33 -22.29 19.46
C ARG A 94 3.73 -22.55 18.87
N HIS A 95 4.06 -21.95 17.72
CA HIS A 95 5.31 -22.15 16.97
C HIS A 95 6.08 -20.83 16.71
N ALA A 96 6.02 -19.83 17.60
CA ALA A 96 6.88 -18.65 17.51
C ALA A 96 8.14 -18.84 18.40
N PRO A 97 9.21 -19.50 17.90
CA PRO A 97 10.30 -20.04 18.73
C PRO A 97 11.05 -19.02 19.59
N ASN A 98 10.96 -17.73 19.27
CA ASN A 98 11.74 -16.68 19.96
C ASN A 98 10.88 -15.70 20.78
N SER A 99 9.55 -15.81 20.73
CA SER A 99 8.65 -14.84 21.38
C SER A 99 8.75 -14.86 22.92
N ARG A 100 8.82 -16.06 23.51
CA ARG A 100 8.95 -16.25 24.98
C ARG A 100 10.25 -15.70 25.56
N PRO A 101 11.45 -16.05 25.05
CA PRO A 101 12.68 -15.52 25.62
C PRO A 101 12.78 -14.00 25.45
N ILE A 102 12.31 -13.44 24.33
CA ILE A 102 12.30 -11.97 24.15
C ILE A 102 11.36 -11.31 25.16
N ALA A 103 10.14 -11.85 25.37
CA ALA A 103 9.22 -11.32 26.38
C ALA A 103 9.84 -11.35 27.78
N ALA A 104 10.49 -12.46 28.14
CA ALA A 104 11.15 -12.63 29.43
C ALA A 104 12.34 -11.67 29.61
N VAL A 105 13.16 -11.47 28.58
CA VAL A 105 14.28 -10.51 28.62
C VAL A 105 13.77 -9.08 28.74
N CYS A 106 12.76 -8.68 27.95
CA CYS A 106 12.17 -7.33 28.05
C CYS A 106 11.55 -7.09 29.44
N ALA A 107 10.81 -8.07 29.98
CA ALA A 107 10.24 -7.98 31.33
C ALA A 107 11.33 -7.96 32.41
N GLY A 108 12.40 -8.74 32.24
CA GLY A 108 13.54 -8.78 33.15
C GLY A 108 14.30 -7.45 33.18
N VAL A 109 14.60 -6.86 32.03
CA VAL A 109 15.24 -5.54 31.94
C VAL A 109 14.34 -4.47 32.54
N TRP A 110 13.03 -4.49 32.25
CA TRP A 110 12.07 -3.58 32.84
C TRP A 110 12.01 -3.70 34.37
N LEU A 111 11.98 -4.92 34.92
CA LEU A 111 12.02 -5.13 36.37
C LEU A 111 13.35 -4.65 36.97
N ALA A 112 14.47 -4.94 36.31
CA ALA A 112 15.79 -4.51 36.77
C ALA A 112 15.92 -2.99 36.84
N LEU A 113 15.39 -2.25 35.86
CA LEU A 113 15.37 -0.77 35.87
C LEU A 113 14.53 -0.22 37.03
N GLY A 114 13.33 -0.77 37.26
CA GLY A 114 12.48 -0.36 38.38
C GLY A 114 13.10 -0.67 39.73
N LEU A 115 13.71 -1.85 39.86
CA LEU A 115 14.41 -2.26 41.08
C LEU A 115 15.63 -1.38 41.34
N ALA A 116 16.41 -1.04 40.30
CA ALA A 116 17.55 -0.13 40.43
C ALA A 116 17.10 1.27 40.89
N ALA A 117 16.04 1.82 40.32
CA ALA A 117 15.47 3.09 40.74
C ALA A 117 14.96 3.06 42.19
N PHE A 118 14.28 1.97 42.58
CA PHE A 118 13.83 1.75 43.94
C PHE A 118 14.99 1.67 44.93
N LEU A 119 16.02 0.87 44.63
CA LEU A 119 17.20 0.73 45.47
C LEU A 119 17.98 2.05 45.57
N PHE A 120 18.09 2.79 44.47
CA PHE A 120 18.69 4.12 44.48
C PHE A 120 17.94 5.04 45.45
N ARG A 121 16.60 5.06 45.37
CA ARG A 121 15.76 5.85 46.28
C ARG A 121 15.85 5.40 47.73
N TRP A 122 15.96 4.09 47.96
CA TRP A 122 16.04 3.49 49.29
C TRP A 122 17.38 3.76 49.97
N LEU A 123 18.48 3.75 49.21
CA LEU A 123 19.85 3.85 49.75
C LEU A 123 20.41 5.28 49.77
N TYR A 124 20.09 6.11 48.77
CA TYR A 124 20.81 7.38 48.55
C TYR A 124 20.00 8.63 48.90
N VAL A 125 18.67 8.54 49.00
CA VAL A 125 17.88 9.71 49.40
C VAL A 125 17.81 9.75 50.93
N ALA A 126 18.86 10.32 51.51
CA ALA A 126 18.85 10.79 52.88
C ALA A 126 17.76 11.88 53.02
N PRO A 127 17.04 11.94 54.16
CA PRO A 127 16.09 13.02 54.38
C PRO A 127 16.81 14.36 54.20
N PRO A 128 16.28 15.29 53.39
CA PRO A 128 16.90 16.59 53.21
C PRO A 128 17.01 17.24 54.59
N THR A 129 18.23 17.53 55.03
CA THR A 129 18.51 18.29 56.25
C THR A 129 18.08 19.76 56.14
N GLY A 130 17.57 20.18 54.98
CA GLY A 130 16.96 21.49 54.74
C GLY A 130 15.71 21.37 53.90
N GLY A 131 14.60 20.90 54.48
CA GLY A 131 13.30 20.94 53.82
C GLY A 131 12.82 22.39 53.70
N THR A 132 12.52 22.86 52.48
CA THR A 132 11.51 23.90 52.29
C THR A 132 10.18 23.30 52.72
N ALA A 133 9.82 23.51 53.98
CA ALA A 133 8.48 23.22 54.47
C ALA A 133 7.50 23.95 53.55
N VAL A 134 6.49 23.22 53.06
CA VAL A 134 5.27 23.86 52.57
C VAL A 134 4.67 24.53 53.80
N GLU A 135 4.98 25.81 54.00
CA GLU A 135 4.32 26.65 55.00
C GLU A 135 2.84 26.69 54.62
N THR A 136 2.07 25.82 55.24
CA THR A 136 0.62 25.99 55.29
C THR A 136 0.43 27.07 56.35
N GLU A 137 0.12 28.31 55.91
CA GLU A 137 0.02 29.51 56.76
C GLU A 137 -0.65 29.19 58.11
N GLY A 138 0.13 29.17 59.19
CA GLY A 138 -0.39 29.33 60.55
C GLY A 138 -0.20 28.19 61.56
N GLN A 139 0.36 27.02 61.23
CA GLN A 139 0.68 26.00 62.24
C GLN A 139 2.16 25.59 62.23
N ALA A 140 2.88 26.02 63.28
CA ALA A 140 4.23 25.56 63.57
C ALA A 140 4.21 24.04 63.83
N GLN A 141 4.72 23.26 62.86
CA GLN A 141 4.96 21.84 63.04
C GLN A 141 6.17 21.63 63.95
N ALA A 142 5.89 21.32 65.22
CA ALA A 142 6.89 20.87 66.16
C ALA A 142 7.45 19.50 65.72
N GLN A 143 8.76 19.47 65.49
CA GLN A 143 9.68 18.34 65.61
C GLN A 143 9.09 16.92 65.54
N LEU A 144 9.05 16.35 64.33
CA LEU A 144 8.97 14.90 64.07
C LEU A 144 10.30 14.40 63.51
N ALA A 145 11.39 14.54 64.28
CA ALA A 145 12.71 14.07 63.87
C ALA A 145 12.80 12.52 63.80
N GLU A 146 11.93 11.81 64.53
CA GLU A 146 11.89 10.34 64.56
C GLU A 146 10.96 9.73 63.48
N GLY A 147 10.12 10.54 62.83
CA GLY A 147 9.25 10.14 61.71
C GLY A 147 9.87 10.37 60.31
N ALA A 148 11.02 11.04 60.23
CA ALA A 148 11.67 11.39 58.96
C ALA A 148 12.22 10.15 58.21
N THR A 149 12.62 9.10 58.92
CA THR A 149 13.09 7.85 58.32
C THR A 149 11.92 6.99 57.81
N GLN A 150 10.83 6.89 58.58
CA GLN A 150 9.62 6.16 58.18
C GLN A 150 8.95 6.77 56.94
N SER A 151 8.91 8.11 56.84
CA SER A 151 8.34 8.80 55.67
C SER A 151 9.16 8.56 54.38
N SER A 152 10.49 8.45 54.47
CA SER A 152 11.33 8.15 53.30
C SER A 152 11.05 6.75 52.74
N HIS A 153 10.93 5.73 53.60
CA HIS A 153 10.64 4.36 53.18
C HIS A 153 9.24 4.21 52.55
N LEU A 154 8.23 4.90 53.09
CA LEU A 154 6.88 4.90 52.53
C LEU A 154 6.86 5.51 51.12
N SER A 155 7.60 6.59 50.89
CA SER A 155 7.71 7.18 49.55
C SER A 155 8.35 6.19 48.55
N ALA A 156 9.43 5.50 48.92
CA ALA A 156 10.08 4.51 48.06
C ALA A 156 9.13 3.37 47.67
N ILE A 157 8.34 2.87 48.62
CA ILE A 157 7.32 1.83 48.36
C ILE A 157 6.23 2.36 47.43
N LEU A 158 5.75 3.60 47.65
CA LEU A 158 4.76 4.23 46.78
C LEU A 158 5.28 4.33 45.34
N PHE A 159 6.54 4.72 45.15
CA PHE A 159 7.20 4.75 43.84
C PHE A 159 7.27 3.39 43.17
N LEU A 160 7.63 2.35 43.93
CA LEU A 160 7.67 0.99 43.42
C LEU A 160 6.28 0.52 42.97
N VAL A 161 5.25 0.78 43.78
CA VAL A 161 3.86 0.44 43.46
C VAL A 161 3.39 1.18 42.21
N LEU A 162 3.71 2.48 42.11
CA LEU A 162 3.36 3.30 40.96
C LEU A 162 4.04 2.76 39.68
N TYR A 163 5.34 2.52 39.72
CA TYR A 163 6.12 1.94 38.61
C TYR A 163 5.58 0.58 38.15
N LEU A 164 5.28 -0.30 39.10
CA LEU A 164 4.67 -1.61 38.80
C LEU A 164 3.27 -1.43 38.20
N GLY A 165 2.47 -0.50 38.73
CA GLY A 165 1.14 -0.20 38.24
C GLY A 165 1.14 0.29 36.79
N THR A 166 1.95 1.30 36.47
CA THR A 166 2.03 1.86 35.11
C THR A 166 2.62 0.87 34.13
N GLY A 167 3.66 0.14 34.54
CA GLY A 167 4.25 -0.93 33.76
C GLY A 167 3.25 -2.07 33.48
N VAL A 168 2.61 -2.65 34.49
CA VAL A 168 1.64 -3.75 34.31
C VAL A 168 0.47 -3.30 33.45
N LEU A 169 -0.04 -2.08 33.64
CA LEU A 169 -1.12 -1.53 32.81
C LEU A 169 -0.68 -1.39 31.34
N SER A 170 0.52 -0.87 31.09
CA SER A 170 1.10 -0.78 29.74
C SER A 170 1.28 -2.16 29.09
N GLY A 171 1.80 -3.13 29.83
CA GLY A 171 1.95 -4.51 29.34
C GLY A 171 0.61 -5.19 29.09
N ALA A 172 -0.38 -5.01 29.96
CA ALA A 172 -1.71 -5.60 29.84
C ALA A 172 -2.52 -4.98 28.69
N THR A 173 -2.41 -3.67 28.49
CA THR A 173 -3.03 -2.99 27.32
C THR A 173 -2.38 -3.47 26.04
N ALA A 174 -1.05 -3.54 25.96
CA ALA A 174 -0.34 -4.11 24.82
C ALA A 174 -0.77 -5.55 24.54
N TYR A 175 -0.88 -6.38 25.58
CA TYR A 175 -1.39 -7.74 25.48
C TYR A 175 -2.82 -7.74 24.93
N LYS A 176 -3.76 -6.97 25.47
CA LYS A 176 -5.15 -7.00 24.98
C LYS A 176 -5.28 -6.50 23.53
N LEU A 177 -4.64 -5.38 23.21
CA LEU A 177 -4.72 -4.72 21.90
C LEU A 177 -4.04 -5.52 20.78
N HIS A 178 -3.04 -6.33 21.11
CA HIS A 178 -2.31 -7.07 20.08
C HIS A 178 -3.14 -8.23 19.52
N ASN A 179 -3.88 -8.02 18.43
CA ASN A 179 -4.59 -9.08 17.73
C ASN A 179 -3.78 -9.53 16.48
N PRO A 180 -3.06 -10.68 16.54
CA PRO A 180 -2.26 -11.14 15.40
C PRO A 180 -3.13 -11.47 14.18
N ALA A 181 -4.39 -11.87 14.38
CA ALA A 181 -5.32 -12.15 13.29
C ALA A 181 -5.69 -10.86 12.53
N ALA A 182 -5.88 -9.74 13.24
CA ALA A 182 -6.14 -8.45 12.62
C ALA A 182 -4.94 -7.99 11.75
N GLN A 183 -3.70 -8.20 12.22
CA GLN A 183 -2.51 -7.89 11.43
C GLN A 183 -2.39 -8.78 10.18
N GLN A 184 -2.66 -10.09 10.31
CA GLN A 184 -2.65 -11.00 9.16
C GLN A 184 -3.74 -10.63 8.14
N TRP A 185 -4.93 -10.25 8.62
CA TRP A 185 -6.01 -9.77 7.78
C TRP A 185 -5.62 -8.47 7.06
N ALA A 186 -5.06 -7.48 7.75
CA ALA A 186 -4.60 -6.24 7.13
C ALA A 186 -3.54 -6.49 6.04
N ARG A 187 -2.59 -7.40 6.30
CA ARG A 187 -1.61 -7.84 5.30
C ARG A 187 -2.27 -8.55 4.11
N ALA A 188 -3.28 -9.39 4.35
CA ALA A 188 -4.03 -10.07 3.28
C ALA A 188 -4.83 -9.08 2.43
N VAL A 189 -5.45 -8.06 3.04
CA VAL A 189 -6.15 -6.98 2.34
C VAL A 189 -5.20 -6.17 1.48
N ALA A 190 -4.04 -5.76 2.02
CA ALA A 190 -3.02 -5.04 1.25
C ALA A 190 -2.53 -5.87 0.05
N LYS A 191 -2.31 -7.18 0.24
CA LYS A 191 -1.95 -8.09 -0.87
C LYS A 191 -3.08 -8.22 -1.90
N ARG A 192 -4.34 -8.29 -1.46
CA ARG A 192 -5.50 -8.33 -2.35
C ARG A 192 -5.63 -7.04 -3.17
N ALA A 193 -5.44 -5.88 -2.55
CA ALA A 193 -5.46 -4.59 -3.24
C ALA A 193 -4.36 -4.55 -4.31
N LYS A 194 -3.13 -4.95 -3.96
CA LYS A 194 -2.03 -5.05 -4.93
C LYS A 194 -2.29 -6.05 -6.06
N ALA A 195 -2.93 -7.18 -5.76
CA ALA A 195 -3.33 -8.14 -6.79
C ALA A 195 -4.42 -7.58 -7.71
N ALA A 196 -5.37 -6.81 -7.16
CA ALA A 196 -6.41 -6.15 -7.94
C ALA A 196 -5.84 -5.08 -8.87
N THR A 197 -4.86 -4.27 -8.42
CA THR A 197 -4.19 -3.30 -9.30
C THR A 197 -3.42 -3.99 -10.42
N ARG A 198 -2.69 -5.07 -10.11
CA ARG A 198 -2.00 -5.88 -11.12
C ARG A 198 -2.96 -6.51 -12.13
N LEU A 199 -4.13 -6.97 -11.67
CA LEU A 199 -5.15 -7.53 -12.57
C LEU A 199 -5.68 -6.45 -13.51
N ALA A 200 -5.96 -5.25 -13.00
CA ALA A 200 -6.41 -4.12 -13.84
C ALA A 200 -5.34 -3.69 -14.86
N GLU A 201 -4.05 -3.70 -14.48
CA GLU A 201 -2.93 -3.45 -15.41
C GLU A 201 -2.89 -4.49 -16.54
N LEU A 202 -2.99 -5.78 -16.20
CA LEU A 202 -3.00 -6.87 -17.18
C LEU A 202 -4.22 -6.82 -18.11
N GLU A 203 -5.39 -6.44 -17.58
CA GLU A 203 -6.60 -6.25 -18.39
C GLU A 203 -6.42 -5.08 -19.38
N ALA A 204 -5.81 -3.97 -18.95
CA ALA A 204 -5.52 -2.84 -19.82
C ALA A 204 -4.50 -3.20 -20.92
N GLU A 205 -3.45 -3.94 -20.59
CA GLU A 205 -2.48 -4.46 -21.55
C GLU A 205 -3.12 -5.42 -22.57
N LEU A 206 -4.02 -6.29 -22.12
CA LEU A 206 -4.75 -7.21 -22.99
C LEU A 206 -5.65 -6.46 -23.97
N VAL A 207 -6.37 -5.44 -23.51
CA VAL A 207 -7.19 -4.58 -24.39
C VAL A 207 -6.30 -3.87 -25.42
N ALA A 208 -5.17 -3.30 -25.00
CA ALA A 208 -4.23 -2.65 -25.92
C ALA A 208 -3.70 -3.63 -26.98
N ALA A 209 -3.30 -4.85 -26.58
CA ALA A 209 -2.85 -5.89 -27.50
C ALA A 209 -3.94 -6.29 -28.50
N GLN A 210 -5.19 -6.43 -28.05
CA GLN A 210 -6.33 -6.73 -28.93
C GLN A 210 -6.58 -5.61 -29.95
N THR A 211 -6.48 -4.34 -29.55
CA THR A 211 -6.62 -3.22 -30.48
C THR A 211 -5.52 -3.19 -31.54
N LEU A 212 -4.28 -3.53 -31.16
CA LEU A 212 -3.15 -3.62 -32.09
C LEU A 212 -3.34 -4.74 -33.11
N VAL A 213 -3.80 -5.93 -32.66
CA VAL A 213 -4.11 -7.05 -33.55
C VAL A 213 -5.20 -6.66 -34.55
N ALA A 214 -6.29 -6.04 -34.07
CA ALA A 214 -7.37 -5.59 -34.94
C ALA A 214 -6.90 -4.57 -35.99
N GLU A 215 -5.96 -3.69 -35.66
CA GLU A 215 -5.40 -2.72 -36.60
C GLU A 215 -4.47 -3.39 -37.63
N VAL A 216 -3.63 -4.35 -37.21
CA VAL A 216 -2.81 -5.14 -38.13
C VAL A 216 -3.68 -5.93 -39.11
N ASP A 217 -4.77 -6.52 -38.65
CA ASP A 217 -5.70 -7.26 -39.50
C ASP A 217 -6.41 -6.33 -40.51
N ARG A 218 -6.77 -5.11 -40.10
CA ARG A 218 -7.29 -4.09 -41.03
C ARG A 218 -6.27 -3.70 -42.10
N ILE A 219 -5.00 -3.50 -41.72
CA ILE A 219 -3.93 -3.17 -42.67
C ILE A 219 -3.71 -4.33 -43.64
N ARG A 220 -3.70 -5.57 -43.16
CA ARG A 220 -3.60 -6.77 -44.01
C ARG A 220 -4.79 -6.88 -44.97
N GLY A 221 -6.00 -6.63 -44.50
CA GLY A 221 -7.20 -6.59 -45.34
C GLY A 221 -7.07 -5.59 -46.47
N ARG A 222 -6.68 -4.34 -46.17
CA ARG A 222 -6.43 -3.30 -47.19
C ARG A 222 -5.35 -3.70 -48.19
N ALA A 223 -4.23 -4.24 -47.71
CA ALA A 223 -3.15 -4.68 -48.60
C ALA A 223 -3.59 -5.83 -49.53
N GLN A 224 -4.46 -6.73 -49.04
CA GLN A 224 -5.02 -7.80 -49.84
C GLN A 224 -6.04 -7.29 -50.87
N ASP A 225 -6.87 -6.31 -50.49
CA ASP A 225 -7.80 -5.65 -51.41
C ASP A 225 -7.06 -4.88 -52.51
N ASP A 226 -6.01 -4.13 -52.15
CA ASP A 226 -5.13 -3.42 -53.10
C ASP A 226 -4.43 -4.39 -54.05
N MET A 227 -3.95 -5.53 -53.53
CA MET A 227 -3.36 -6.60 -54.35
C MET A 227 -4.39 -7.19 -55.32
N ASN A 228 -5.60 -7.47 -54.86
CA ASN A 228 -6.68 -7.97 -55.70
C ASN A 228 -7.04 -6.96 -56.81
N LEU A 229 -7.08 -5.67 -56.49
CA LEU A 229 -7.31 -4.60 -57.45
C LEU A 229 -6.18 -4.54 -58.50
N PHE A 230 -4.92 -4.63 -58.05
CA PHE A 230 -3.75 -4.64 -58.93
C PHE A 230 -3.75 -5.86 -59.87
N LEU A 231 -4.14 -7.04 -59.37
CA LEU A 231 -4.27 -8.25 -60.19
C LEU A 231 -5.44 -8.18 -61.19
N ALA A 232 -6.49 -7.40 -60.91
CA ALA A 232 -7.60 -7.18 -61.84
C ALA A 232 -7.31 -6.10 -62.91
N LEU A 233 -6.33 -5.21 -62.68
CA LEU A 233 -5.93 -4.18 -63.64
C LEU A 233 -5.57 -4.71 -65.04
N PRO A 234 -4.71 -5.75 -65.20
CA PRO A 234 -4.33 -6.23 -66.53
C PRO A 234 -5.52 -6.68 -67.37
N ASP A 235 -6.49 -7.38 -66.77
CA ASP A 235 -7.71 -7.80 -67.49
C ASP A 235 -8.51 -6.59 -67.98
N SER A 236 -8.62 -5.53 -67.16
CA SER A 236 -9.30 -4.30 -67.55
C SER A 236 -8.54 -3.51 -68.63
N LEU A 237 -7.20 -3.51 -68.59
CA LEU A 237 -6.36 -2.85 -69.60
C LEU A 237 -6.39 -3.60 -70.93
N VAL A 238 -6.36 -4.94 -70.90
CA VAL A 238 -6.54 -5.79 -72.08
C VAL A 238 -7.93 -5.59 -72.69
N ALA A 239 -8.98 -5.57 -71.86
CA ALA A 239 -10.34 -5.28 -72.32
C ALA A 239 -10.45 -3.89 -72.97
N LYS A 240 -9.80 -2.87 -72.38
CA LYS A 240 -9.78 -1.50 -72.92
C LYS A 240 -8.99 -1.42 -74.23
N ALA A 241 -7.82 -2.06 -74.31
CA ALA A 241 -7.00 -2.11 -75.52
C ALA A 241 -7.73 -2.82 -76.66
N LEU A 242 -8.45 -3.92 -76.38
CA LEU A 242 -9.29 -4.61 -77.35
C LEU A 242 -10.45 -3.73 -77.84
N ALA A 243 -11.12 -3.01 -76.94
CA ALA A 243 -12.21 -2.09 -77.32
C ALA A 243 -11.70 -0.94 -78.21
N ASP A 244 -10.54 -0.36 -77.90
CA ASP A 244 -9.94 0.74 -78.67
C ASP A 244 -9.43 0.28 -80.06
N ALA A 245 -8.88 -0.95 -80.13
CA ALA A 245 -8.52 -1.58 -81.39
C ALA A 245 -9.74 -1.82 -82.29
N GLN A 246 -10.87 -2.27 -81.74
CA GLN A 246 -12.13 -2.41 -82.49
C GLN A 246 -12.62 -1.05 -83.02
N LEU A 247 -12.59 -0.01 -82.19
CA LEU A 247 -13.01 1.34 -82.58
C LEU A 247 -12.15 1.91 -83.71
N THR A 248 -10.83 1.67 -83.67
CA THR A 248 -9.91 2.09 -84.73
C THR A 248 -10.18 1.35 -86.05
N ILE A 249 -10.42 0.03 -86.01
CA ILE A 249 -10.73 -0.75 -87.22
C ILE A 249 -12.04 -0.27 -87.86
N PHE A 250 -13.08 -0.01 -87.06
CA PHE A 250 -14.35 0.50 -87.57
C PHE A 250 -14.28 1.97 -88.04
N GLY A 251 -13.54 2.83 -87.36
CA GLY A 251 -13.34 4.24 -87.74
C GLY A 251 -12.48 4.42 -88.99
N THR A 252 -11.45 3.58 -89.16
CA THR A 252 -10.61 3.58 -90.37
C THR A 252 -11.43 3.11 -91.58
N GLY A 253 -12.31 2.12 -91.42
CA GLY A 253 -13.22 1.69 -92.48
C GLY A 253 -14.19 2.77 -93.00
N MET A 254 -14.58 3.74 -92.15
CA MET A 254 -15.42 4.88 -92.57
C MET A 254 -14.63 5.99 -93.26
N THR A 255 -13.40 6.27 -92.81
CA THR A 255 -12.57 7.33 -93.42
C THR A 255 -12.02 6.92 -94.79
N THR A 256 -11.71 5.63 -95.01
CA THR A 256 -11.33 5.14 -96.35
C THR A 256 -12.50 5.18 -97.34
N ARG A 257 -13.75 4.99 -96.89
CA ARG A 257 -14.93 5.16 -97.76
C ARG A 257 -15.20 6.62 -98.14
N LEU A 258 -14.88 7.58 -97.28
CA LEU A 258 -15.03 9.01 -97.61
C LEU A 258 -13.93 9.49 -98.57
N TYR A 259 -12.68 9.03 -98.43
CA TYR A 259 -11.63 9.37 -99.39
C TYR A 259 -11.78 8.68 -100.75
N GLN A 260 -12.35 7.46 -100.79
CA GLN A 260 -12.61 6.77 -102.06
C GLN A 260 -13.82 7.36 -102.83
N HIS A 261 -14.70 8.12 -102.17
CA HIS A 261 -15.79 8.83 -102.84
C HIS A 261 -15.38 10.21 -103.40
N GLN A 262 -14.25 10.77 -102.96
CA GLN A 262 -13.76 12.08 -103.42
C GLN A 262 -12.74 11.98 -104.57
N ILE A 263 -12.10 10.81 -104.77
CA ILE A 263 -11.20 10.55 -105.91
C ILE A 263 -11.95 10.04 -107.17
N ASN A 264 -13.19 9.53 -107.02
CA ASN A 264 -14.04 9.08 -108.15
C ASN A 264 -15.12 10.10 -108.56
N GLY A 265 -14.98 11.37 -108.17
CA GLY A 265 -15.97 12.44 -108.42
C GLY A 265 -15.41 13.64 -109.18
N THR A 266 -14.47 13.45 -110.10
CA THR A 266 -13.96 14.51 -111.00
C THR A 266 -13.79 14.00 -112.43
N ASP A 267 -14.83 13.38 -112.98
CA ASP A 267 -14.97 13.24 -114.42
C ASP A 267 -16.46 13.22 -114.80
N GLY A 268 -16.88 14.22 -115.56
CA GLY A 268 -18.16 14.20 -116.28
C GLY A 268 -19.25 15.16 -115.80
N ASP A 269 -19.02 16.47 -115.86
CA ASP A 269 -20.10 17.39 -116.22
C ASP A 269 -19.54 18.61 -116.98
N ASN A 270 -19.20 18.36 -118.25
CA ASN A 270 -18.99 19.42 -119.23
C ASN A 270 -19.35 18.89 -120.62
N GLN A 271 -20.63 19.05 -121.01
CA GLN A 271 -21.14 19.23 -122.37
C GLN A 271 -22.67 19.10 -122.33
N ASN A 272 -23.50 19.90 -122.97
CA ASN A 272 -23.31 21.07 -123.81
C ASN A 272 -24.73 21.58 -124.09
N GLY A 273 -25.14 22.69 -123.48
CA GLY A 273 -26.34 23.41 -123.90
C GLY A 273 -25.96 24.43 -124.97
N LYS A 274 -25.87 23.99 -126.23
CA LYS A 274 -25.85 24.86 -127.41
C LYS A 274 -27.25 24.93 -127.98
N ASP A 275 -27.99 25.96 -127.57
CA ASP A 275 -29.07 26.58 -128.34
C ASP A 275 -28.65 28.02 -128.67
N GLN A 276 -27.89 28.16 -129.76
CA GLN A 276 -27.94 29.32 -130.64
C GLN A 276 -27.69 28.85 -132.08
N ARG A 277 -28.83 28.64 -132.75
CA ARG A 277 -29.17 28.81 -134.18
C ARG A 277 -28.37 28.05 -135.25
#